data_AF-M0AP08-F1
#
_entry.id   AF-M0AP08-F1
#
_cell.length_a   1.000
_cell.length_b   1.000
_cell.length_c   1.000
_cell.angle_alpha   90.00
_cell.angle_beta   90.00
_cell.angle_gamma   90.00
#
_symmetry.space_group_name_H-M   'P 1'
#
loop_
_entity.id
_entity.type
_entity.pdbx_description
1 polymer ?
#
loop_
_entity_poly.entity_id
_entity_poly.type
_entity_poly.pdbx_seq_one_letter_code
_entity_poly.pdbx_strand_id
1 'polypeptide(L)'
;MRTEIDLTDASREDVRDRLYELFDDVEAGDTLHLIADQVPGFTLLRYQIERNVQFSWDVTRDADEVRMAIAVEGDLAAALPDFDVRVMPPQRRHEVLLEGFDELAPGEGFVLVNDHDPKPLYHELRSTRGETFEWEYLDEGGREWRVAIEKTEESTAPDDDIITRYDVRQIPKPERHPSIHHRYGMIPEGEAMEIVAPHEPRPLKQEFQQRYGDAFEWQIVEQEPGRVAVRITKRADVDDEDAEANSCAGEDAHHDGHTHHAGGELDGDGEAASRTDEDLDVEVSQELDVREYPPARRHELIFQAYDDLERGEAFVLVNDHDPKPLYHQFSAEEGPEFHWQYRQKEPGEFRVLVGKVEPKDQEASSDPAEEGTPF
;
A
#
# COMPACT_ATOMS: atom_id res chain seq x y z
N MET A 1 -34.12 -37.38 -5.08
CA MET A 1 -34.53 -36.05 -4.58
C MET A 1 -33.24 -35.39 -4.15
N ARG A 2 -32.85 -34.27 -4.76
CA ARG A 2 -31.71 -33.47 -4.28
C ARG A 2 -32.14 -32.89 -2.94
N THR A 3 -31.44 -33.21 -1.87
CA THR A 3 -31.63 -32.55 -0.58
C THR A 3 -30.80 -31.28 -0.63
N GLU A 4 -31.48 -30.14 -0.79
CA GLU A 4 -30.85 -28.83 -0.60
C GLU A 4 -30.90 -28.50 0.89
N ILE A 5 -29.78 -28.05 1.43
CA ILE A 5 -29.59 -27.75 2.83
C ILE A 5 -29.49 -26.25 2.96
N ASP A 6 -30.37 -25.70 3.78
CA ASP A 6 -30.54 -24.27 3.93
C ASP A 6 -29.80 -23.76 5.17
N LEU A 7 -28.87 -22.84 4.94
CA LEU A 7 -27.99 -22.21 5.91
C LEU A 7 -28.18 -20.68 5.90
N THR A 8 -29.20 -20.15 5.23
CA THR A 8 -29.52 -18.71 5.30
C THR A 8 -29.95 -18.32 6.71
N ASP A 9 -29.73 -17.06 7.07
CA ASP A 9 -30.05 -16.46 8.38
C ASP A 9 -29.39 -17.14 9.60
N ALA A 10 -28.46 -18.08 9.39
CA ALA A 10 -27.74 -18.76 10.46
C ALA A 10 -26.51 -17.96 10.90
N SER A 11 -26.19 -18.00 12.20
CA SER A 11 -24.95 -17.41 12.70
C SER A 11 -23.73 -18.18 12.18
N ARG A 12 -22.55 -17.56 12.15
CA ARG A 12 -21.31 -18.24 11.71
C ARG A 12 -21.03 -19.53 12.51
N GLU A 13 -21.28 -19.51 13.82
CA GLU A 13 -21.10 -20.68 14.69
C GLU A 13 -22.12 -21.78 14.35
N ASP A 14 -23.39 -21.41 14.14
CA ASP A 14 -24.43 -22.35 13.74
C ASP A 14 -24.15 -22.96 12.36
N VAL A 15 -23.65 -22.15 11.41
CA VAL A 15 -23.25 -22.62 10.07
C VAL A 15 -22.13 -23.64 10.20
N ARG A 16 -21.10 -23.35 11.00
CA ARG A 16 -19.98 -24.28 11.24
C ARG A 16 -20.49 -25.61 11.79
N ASP A 17 -21.20 -25.58 12.90
CA ASP A 17 -21.61 -26.80 13.59
C ASP A 17 -22.54 -27.65 12.73
N ARG A 18 -23.46 -27.03 11.98
CA ARG A 18 -24.33 -27.74 11.01
C ARG A 18 -23.56 -28.35 9.85
N LEU A 19 -22.59 -27.61 9.28
CA LEU A 19 -21.76 -28.13 8.19
C LEU A 19 -20.95 -29.33 8.68
N TYR A 20 -20.37 -29.26 9.87
CA TYR A 20 -19.60 -30.37 10.43
C TYR A 20 -20.47 -31.62 10.66
N GLU A 21 -21.64 -31.46 11.27
CA GLU A 21 -22.57 -32.57 11.47
C GLU A 21 -23.01 -33.18 10.12
N LEU A 22 -23.27 -32.34 9.13
CA LEU A 22 -23.65 -32.78 7.79
C LEU A 22 -22.52 -33.55 7.09
N PHE A 23 -21.29 -33.01 7.14
CA PHE A 23 -20.18 -33.58 6.40
C PHE A 23 -19.63 -34.86 7.06
N ASP A 24 -19.82 -35.04 8.37
CA ASP A 24 -19.38 -36.24 9.09
C ASP A 24 -20.13 -37.52 8.59
N ASP A 25 -21.30 -37.36 7.94
CA ASP A 25 -22.14 -38.44 7.44
C ASP A 25 -22.01 -38.73 5.92
N VAL A 26 -21.23 -37.94 5.16
CA VAL A 26 -21.08 -38.14 3.70
C VAL A 26 -19.84 -38.91 3.31
N GLU A 27 -19.96 -39.68 2.23
CA GLU A 27 -18.89 -40.52 1.70
C GLU A 27 -18.27 -39.91 0.42
N ALA A 28 -17.05 -40.36 0.08
CA ALA A 28 -16.41 -39.96 -1.17
C ALA A 28 -17.27 -40.32 -2.39
N GLY A 29 -17.49 -39.35 -3.27
CA GLY A 29 -18.39 -39.44 -4.41
C GLY A 29 -19.78 -38.82 -4.17
N ASP A 30 -20.11 -38.44 -2.95
CA ASP A 30 -21.34 -37.72 -2.65
C ASP A 30 -21.29 -36.27 -3.15
N THR A 31 -22.47 -35.71 -3.40
CA THR A 31 -22.64 -34.30 -3.75
C THR A 31 -23.70 -33.68 -2.84
N LEU A 32 -23.29 -32.68 -2.08
CA LEU A 32 -24.15 -31.89 -1.22
C LEU A 32 -24.53 -30.58 -1.91
N HIS A 33 -25.77 -30.15 -1.69
CA HIS A 33 -26.29 -28.90 -2.22
C HIS A 33 -26.64 -27.98 -1.06
N LEU A 34 -25.99 -26.82 -1.00
CA LEU A 34 -26.18 -25.85 0.06
C LEU A 34 -26.77 -24.55 -0.49
N ILE A 35 -27.60 -23.90 0.33
CA ILE A 35 -28.06 -22.53 0.15
C ILE A 35 -27.58 -21.74 1.36
N ALA A 36 -26.95 -20.59 1.15
CA ALA A 36 -26.47 -19.74 2.22
C ALA A 36 -26.48 -18.27 1.77
N ASP A 37 -26.45 -17.35 2.73
CA ASP A 37 -26.31 -15.91 2.43
C ASP A 37 -24.93 -15.60 1.83
N GLN A 38 -23.92 -16.42 2.19
CA GLN A 38 -22.52 -16.22 1.86
C GLN A 38 -21.83 -17.58 1.65
N VAL A 39 -20.75 -17.60 0.87
CA VAL A 39 -19.90 -18.80 0.71
C VAL A 39 -19.20 -19.06 2.06
N PRO A 40 -19.45 -20.19 2.75
CA PRO A 40 -18.78 -20.54 4.02
C PRO A 40 -17.39 -21.13 3.74
N GLY A 41 -16.61 -20.47 2.87
CA GLY A 41 -15.43 -21.07 2.27
C GLY A 41 -14.37 -21.47 3.29
N PHE A 42 -14.13 -20.62 4.29
CA PHE A 42 -13.12 -20.93 5.31
C PHE A 42 -13.56 -22.05 6.24
N THR A 43 -14.86 -22.15 6.54
CA THR A 43 -15.42 -23.30 7.28
C THR A 43 -15.21 -24.61 6.53
N LEU A 44 -15.40 -24.61 5.20
CA LEU A 44 -15.11 -25.76 4.36
C LEU A 44 -13.62 -26.09 4.36
N LEU A 45 -12.76 -25.07 4.28
CA LEU A 45 -11.30 -25.24 4.36
C LEU A 45 -10.88 -25.88 5.69
N ARG A 46 -11.38 -25.40 6.83
CA ARG A 46 -11.14 -25.97 8.16
C ARG A 46 -11.53 -27.43 8.22
N TYR A 47 -12.74 -27.76 7.73
CA TYR A 47 -13.19 -29.14 7.70
C TYR A 47 -12.26 -30.04 6.87
N GLN A 48 -11.83 -29.58 5.69
CA GLN A 48 -10.90 -30.31 4.83
C GLN A 48 -9.57 -30.62 5.55
N ILE A 49 -9.01 -29.64 6.27
CA ILE A 49 -7.77 -29.81 7.04
C ILE A 49 -7.97 -30.78 8.21
N GLU A 50 -8.99 -30.55 9.04
CA GLU A 50 -9.22 -31.31 10.28
C GLU A 50 -9.62 -32.77 10.03
N ARG A 51 -10.37 -33.02 8.96
CA ARG A 51 -10.82 -34.37 8.59
C ARG A 51 -9.96 -35.03 7.53
N ASN A 52 -8.97 -34.32 6.98
CA ASN A 52 -8.14 -34.77 5.87
C ASN A 52 -8.98 -35.20 4.66
N VAL A 53 -9.98 -34.40 4.29
CA VAL A 53 -10.91 -34.64 3.17
C VAL A 53 -10.72 -33.56 2.12
N GLN A 54 -10.86 -33.92 0.84
CA GLN A 54 -10.83 -32.99 -0.27
C GLN A 54 -12.24 -32.74 -0.81
N PHE A 55 -12.57 -31.46 -0.98
CA PHE A 55 -13.79 -31.00 -1.63
C PHE A 55 -13.47 -30.18 -2.88
N SER A 56 -14.36 -30.27 -3.85
CA SER A 56 -14.50 -29.24 -4.87
C SER A 56 -15.91 -28.68 -4.83
N TRP A 57 -16.07 -27.41 -5.15
CA TRP A 57 -17.38 -26.80 -5.18
C TRP A 57 -17.55 -25.78 -6.29
N ASP A 58 -18.77 -25.76 -6.83
CA ASP A 58 -19.23 -24.74 -7.75
C ASP A 58 -20.20 -23.81 -7.03
N VAL A 59 -20.06 -22.51 -7.28
CA VAL A 59 -20.92 -21.47 -6.70
C VAL A 59 -21.78 -20.84 -7.78
N THR A 60 -23.08 -20.80 -7.55
CA THR A 60 -24.04 -20.02 -8.35
C THR A 60 -24.66 -18.96 -7.46
N ARG A 61 -24.62 -17.70 -7.89
CA ARG A 61 -25.13 -16.55 -7.13
C ARG A 61 -26.36 -15.99 -7.82
N ASP A 62 -27.46 -15.82 -7.08
CA ASP A 62 -28.70 -15.22 -7.56
C ASP A 62 -29.15 -14.16 -6.57
N ALA A 63 -29.21 -12.89 -7.00
CA ALA A 63 -29.53 -11.65 -6.25
C ALA A 63 -29.06 -11.60 -4.77
N ASP A 64 -29.68 -12.36 -3.88
CA ASP A 64 -29.48 -12.36 -2.43
C ASP A 64 -29.07 -13.72 -1.85
N GLU A 65 -28.93 -14.76 -2.68
CA GLU A 65 -28.64 -16.14 -2.25
C GLU A 65 -27.44 -16.73 -2.98
N VAL A 66 -26.63 -17.48 -2.22
CA VAL A 66 -25.54 -18.30 -2.75
C VAL A 66 -25.97 -19.76 -2.73
N ARG A 67 -25.94 -20.39 -3.90
CA ARG A 67 -26.15 -21.84 -4.05
C ARG A 67 -24.83 -22.52 -4.36
N MET A 68 -24.52 -23.58 -3.61
CA MET A 68 -23.29 -24.33 -3.77
C MET A 68 -23.59 -25.80 -4.07
N ALA A 69 -22.82 -26.37 -4.99
CA ALA A 69 -22.75 -27.82 -5.17
C ALA A 69 -21.36 -28.27 -4.73
N ILE A 70 -21.28 -29.05 -3.65
CA ILE A 70 -20.03 -29.49 -3.04
C ILE A 70 -19.88 -30.98 -3.32
N ALA A 71 -18.84 -31.35 -4.06
CA ALA A 71 -18.47 -32.72 -4.35
C ALA A 71 -17.40 -33.19 -3.37
N VAL A 72 -17.62 -34.36 -2.75
CA VAL A 72 -16.64 -35.01 -1.87
C VAL A 72 -15.72 -35.88 -2.73
N GLU A 73 -14.45 -35.49 -2.85
CA GLU A 73 -13.52 -36.14 -3.79
C GLU A 73 -12.74 -37.31 -3.17
N GLY A 74 -12.54 -37.28 -1.84
CA GLY A 74 -11.79 -38.30 -1.11
C GLY A 74 -10.87 -37.69 -0.07
N ASP A 75 -9.72 -38.31 0.16
CA ASP A 75 -8.74 -37.80 1.12
C ASP A 75 -7.96 -36.62 0.54
N LEU A 76 -7.76 -35.59 1.36
CA LEU A 76 -6.73 -34.60 1.12
C LEU A 76 -5.40 -35.36 1.15
N ALA A 77 -4.68 -35.41 0.03
CA ALA A 77 -3.37 -36.04 0.00
C ALA A 77 -2.39 -35.28 0.93
N ALA A 78 -1.08 -35.51 0.82
CA ALA A 78 -0.09 -34.63 1.47
C ALA A 78 -0.01 -33.22 0.82
N ALA A 79 -1.13 -32.70 0.32
CA ALA A 79 -1.26 -31.43 -0.38
C ALA A 79 -2.11 -30.47 0.44
N LEU A 80 -1.77 -29.19 0.39
CA LEU A 80 -2.59 -28.13 0.98
C LEU A 80 -3.93 -28.01 0.21
N PRO A 81 -5.06 -27.78 0.89
CA PRO A 81 -6.33 -27.55 0.23
C PRO A 81 -6.37 -26.19 -0.46
N ASP A 82 -7.03 -26.12 -1.62
CA ASP A 82 -7.25 -24.87 -2.34
C ASP A 82 -8.32 -24.03 -1.63
N PHE A 83 -8.05 -22.73 -1.52
CA PHE A 83 -8.97 -21.72 -1.03
C PHE A 83 -9.15 -20.63 -2.09
N ASP A 84 -10.18 -20.79 -2.92
CA ASP A 84 -10.50 -19.86 -4.00
C ASP A 84 -11.34 -18.68 -3.49
N VAL A 85 -10.74 -17.49 -3.47
CA VAL A 85 -11.40 -16.26 -3.01
C VAL A 85 -12.07 -15.49 -4.14
N ARG A 86 -11.90 -15.91 -5.40
CA ARG A 86 -12.51 -15.25 -6.57
C ARG A 86 -14.02 -15.41 -6.59
N VAL A 87 -14.52 -16.46 -5.94
CA VAL A 87 -15.97 -16.68 -5.74
C VAL A 87 -16.58 -15.76 -4.69
N MET A 88 -15.76 -14.99 -3.97
CA MET A 88 -16.18 -14.10 -2.89
C MET A 88 -16.15 -12.62 -3.32
N PRO A 89 -17.02 -11.77 -2.74
CA PRO A 89 -16.94 -10.32 -2.91
C PRO A 89 -15.55 -9.80 -2.51
N PRO A 90 -14.93 -8.93 -3.31
CA PRO A 90 -13.58 -8.43 -3.05
C PRO A 90 -13.40 -7.88 -1.62
N GLN A 91 -14.36 -7.11 -1.12
CA GLN A 91 -14.30 -6.42 0.18
C GLN A 91 -14.17 -7.38 1.38
N ARG A 92 -14.59 -8.65 1.22
CA ARG A 92 -14.60 -9.66 2.28
C ARG A 92 -13.40 -10.60 2.24
N ARG A 93 -12.64 -10.63 1.15
CA ARG A 93 -11.58 -11.62 0.95
C ARG A 93 -10.53 -11.55 2.07
N HIS A 94 -10.01 -10.36 2.36
CA HIS A 94 -8.97 -10.18 3.37
C HIS A 94 -9.46 -10.48 4.78
N GLU A 95 -10.65 -9.99 5.15
CA GLU A 95 -11.27 -10.28 6.45
C GLU A 95 -11.34 -11.79 6.70
N VAL A 96 -11.93 -12.55 5.76
CA VAL A 96 -12.07 -14.01 5.88
C VAL A 96 -10.72 -14.72 5.86
N LEU A 97 -9.75 -14.24 5.07
CA LEU A 97 -8.40 -14.81 5.04
C LEU A 97 -7.64 -14.62 6.35
N LEU A 98 -7.73 -13.42 6.95
CA LEU A 98 -7.06 -13.12 8.21
C LEU A 98 -7.68 -13.85 9.38
N GLU A 99 -9.01 -13.75 9.53
CA GLU A 99 -9.75 -14.47 10.57
C GLU A 99 -9.49 -15.97 10.46
N GLY A 100 -9.52 -16.48 9.22
CA GLY A 100 -9.27 -17.87 8.97
C GLY A 100 -7.84 -18.31 9.30
N PHE A 101 -6.84 -17.52 8.89
CA PHE A 101 -5.44 -17.80 9.22
C PHE A 101 -5.20 -17.91 10.74
N ASP A 102 -5.94 -17.15 11.55
CA ASP A 102 -5.85 -17.22 13.01
C ASP A 102 -6.30 -18.57 13.57
N GLU A 103 -7.28 -19.22 12.93
CA GLU A 103 -7.78 -20.54 13.32
C GLU A 103 -6.85 -21.69 12.95
N LEU A 104 -5.87 -21.48 12.06
CA LEU A 104 -4.89 -22.50 11.70
C LEU A 104 -3.99 -22.85 12.90
N ALA A 105 -3.68 -24.14 13.05
CA ALA A 105 -2.62 -24.60 13.93
C ALA A 105 -1.24 -24.49 13.22
N PRO A 106 -0.13 -24.42 13.97
CA PRO A 106 1.20 -24.52 13.38
C PRO A 106 1.37 -25.82 12.58
N GLY A 107 1.85 -25.72 11.34
CA GLY A 107 1.97 -26.79 10.36
C GLY A 107 0.74 -26.96 9.45
N GLU A 108 -0.33 -26.20 9.68
CA GLU A 108 -1.50 -26.17 8.78
C GLU A 108 -1.39 -25.01 7.79
N GLY A 109 -2.01 -25.16 6.62
CA GLY A 109 -1.97 -24.17 5.56
C GLY A 109 -2.98 -24.42 4.46
N PHE A 110 -2.97 -23.55 3.45
CA PHE A 110 -3.84 -23.65 2.28
C PHE A 110 -3.19 -22.99 1.05
N VAL A 111 -3.69 -23.32 -0.14
CA VAL A 111 -3.33 -22.62 -1.38
C VAL A 111 -4.37 -21.54 -1.67
N LEU A 112 -4.00 -20.28 -1.47
CA LEU A 112 -4.81 -19.14 -1.90
C LEU A 112 -4.88 -19.08 -3.42
N VAL A 113 -6.09 -19.07 -3.98
CA VAL A 113 -6.34 -18.84 -5.40
C VAL A 113 -7.02 -17.48 -5.58
N ASN A 114 -6.33 -16.55 -6.24
CA ASN A 114 -6.78 -15.17 -6.40
C ASN A 114 -6.74 -14.71 -7.89
N ASP A 115 -7.50 -13.67 -8.22
CA ASP A 115 -7.57 -13.07 -9.57
C ASP A 115 -6.49 -12.01 -9.82
N HIS A 116 -5.72 -11.63 -8.80
CA HIS A 116 -4.60 -10.70 -8.86
C HIS A 116 -3.52 -11.09 -7.85
N ASP A 117 -2.36 -10.44 -7.92
CA ASP A 117 -1.26 -10.63 -6.97
C ASP A 117 -1.72 -10.31 -5.52
N PRO A 118 -1.73 -11.28 -4.60
CA PRO A 118 -2.17 -11.09 -3.21
C PRO A 118 -1.10 -10.42 -2.32
N LYS A 119 -0.10 -9.74 -2.89
CA LYS A 119 0.91 -8.96 -2.16
C LYS A 119 0.38 -8.05 -1.04
N PRO A 120 -0.76 -7.34 -1.19
CA PRO A 120 -1.31 -6.56 -0.10
C PRO A 120 -1.66 -7.39 1.14
N LEU A 121 -2.18 -8.61 0.94
CA LEU A 121 -2.47 -9.58 2.00
C LEU A 121 -1.19 -10.09 2.67
N TYR A 122 -0.15 -10.39 1.88
CA TYR A 122 1.16 -10.78 2.41
C TYR A 122 1.69 -9.77 3.42
N HIS A 123 1.71 -8.49 3.02
CA HIS A 123 2.20 -7.40 3.86
C HIS A 123 1.34 -7.20 5.11
N GLU A 124 0.04 -7.45 5.03
CA GLU A 124 -0.89 -7.36 6.15
C GLU A 124 -0.67 -8.47 7.17
N LEU A 125 -0.56 -9.72 6.71
CA LEU A 125 -0.19 -10.85 7.56
C LEU A 125 1.18 -10.62 8.19
N ARG A 126 2.18 -10.21 7.40
CA ARG A 126 3.53 -9.95 7.92
C ARG A 126 3.55 -8.83 8.95
N SER A 127 2.77 -7.78 8.74
CA SER A 127 2.65 -6.67 9.67
C SER A 127 2.00 -7.07 10.99
N THR A 128 0.97 -7.92 10.95
CA THR A 128 0.10 -8.16 12.10
C THR A 128 0.41 -9.46 12.83
N ARG A 129 1.02 -10.44 12.16
CA ARG A 129 1.37 -11.76 12.69
C ARG A 129 2.89 -11.99 12.73
N GLY A 130 3.69 -11.14 12.08
CA GLY A 130 5.14 -11.28 12.04
C GLY A 130 5.57 -12.42 11.12
N GLU A 131 6.69 -13.08 11.46
CA GLU A 131 7.29 -14.18 10.66
C GLU A 131 6.76 -15.55 11.09
N THR A 132 5.46 -15.65 11.38
CA THR A 132 4.80 -16.89 11.85
C THR A 132 4.17 -17.70 10.72
N PHE A 133 4.54 -17.42 9.46
CA PHE A 133 4.04 -18.14 8.30
C PHE A 133 5.07 -18.19 7.17
N GLU A 134 4.93 -19.20 6.32
CA GLU A 134 5.60 -19.32 5.04
C GLU A 134 4.65 -18.88 3.92
N TRP A 135 5.25 -18.28 2.89
CA TRP A 135 4.54 -17.74 1.73
C TRP A 135 5.30 -18.14 0.45
N GLU A 136 4.71 -19.03 -0.34
CA GLU A 136 5.31 -19.54 -1.56
C GLU A 136 4.38 -19.31 -2.76
N TYR A 137 4.89 -18.62 -3.79
CA TYR A 137 4.18 -18.50 -5.06
C TYR A 137 4.29 -19.81 -5.84
N LEU A 138 3.14 -20.44 -6.10
CA LEU A 138 3.04 -21.63 -6.94
C LEU A 138 2.76 -21.28 -8.40
N ASP A 139 2.02 -20.19 -8.64
CA ASP A 139 1.74 -19.66 -9.98
C ASP A 139 1.57 -18.13 -9.95
N GLU A 140 2.26 -17.45 -10.86
CA GLU A 140 2.25 -15.99 -11.07
C GLU A 140 1.61 -15.62 -12.43
N GLY A 141 0.81 -16.53 -13.00
CA GLY A 141 0.37 -16.59 -14.40
C GLY A 141 -0.62 -15.54 -14.90
N GLY A 142 -0.70 -14.37 -14.25
CA GLY A 142 -1.39 -13.16 -14.74
C GLY A 142 -2.92 -13.20 -14.85
N ARG A 143 -3.56 -14.39 -14.82
CA ARG A 143 -5.03 -14.57 -14.75
C ARG A 143 -5.48 -15.31 -13.50
N GLU A 144 -4.61 -16.13 -12.95
CA GLU A 144 -4.79 -16.85 -11.69
C GLU A 144 -3.47 -16.78 -10.94
N TRP A 145 -3.56 -16.44 -9.67
CA TRP A 145 -2.43 -16.40 -8.75
C TRP A 145 -2.64 -17.49 -7.71
N ARG A 146 -1.66 -18.36 -7.56
CA ARG A 146 -1.69 -19.46 -6.58
C ARG A 146 -0.56 -19.27 -5.59
N VAL A 147 -0.90 -19.16 -4.32
CA VAL A 147 0.07 -18.96 -3.23
C VAL A 147 -0.18 -19.95 -2.12
N ALA A 148 0.81 -20.76 -1.78
CA ALA A 148 0.79 -21.57 -0.57
C ALA A 148 1.08 -20.69 0.65
N ILE A 149 0.19 -20.76 1.63
CA ILE A 149 0.31 -20.07 2.91
C ILE A 149 0.28 -21.14 3.99
N GLU A 150 1.37 -21.28 4.73
CA GLU A 150 1.48 -22.24 5.84
C GLU A 150 1.81 -21.50 7.13
N LYS A 151 1.08 -21.78 8.21
CA LYS A 151 1.38 -21.22 9.52
C LYS A 151 2.50 -22.00 10.16
N THR A 152 3.59 -21.35 10.54
CA THR A 152 4.76 -22.02 11.12
C THR A 152 4.79 -21.99 12.65
N GLU A 153 4.19 -20.97 13.26
CA GLU A 153 4.18 -20.76 14.71
C GLU A 153 2.81 -20.21 15.17
N GLU A 154 2.54 -20.30 16.47
CA GLU A 154 1.35 -19.68 17.04
C GLU A 154 1.45 -18.16 16.93
N SER A 155 0.49 -17.53 16.25
CA SER A 155 0.38 -16.09 16.16
C SER A 155 -0.64 -15.57 17.17
N THR A 156 -0.30 -14.54 17.93
CA THR A 156 -1.29 -13.84 18.78
C THR A 156 -2.00 -12.80 17.93
N ALA A 157 -3.31 -12.94 17.71
CA ALA A 157 -4.10 -11.88 17.09
C ALA A 157 -4.08 -10.63 17.99
N PRO A 158 -3.85 -9.42 17.45
CA PRO A 158 -4.01 -8.19 18.20
C PRO A 158 -5.49 -7.97 18.55
N ASP A 159 -5.74 -7.63 19.81
CA ASP A 159 -7.04 -7.50 20.49
C ASP A 159 -7.77 -6.16 20.19
N ASP A 160 -7.53 -5.56 19.02
CA ASP A 160 -7.99 -4.20 18.74
C ASP A 160 -9.15 -4.18 17.72
N ASP A 161 -10.22 -3.45 18.07
CA ASP A 161 -11.43 -3.14 17.29
C ASP A 161 -11.16 -2.38 15.96
N ILE A 162 -9.92 -2.41 15.45
CA ILE A 162 -9.48 -1.75 14.23
C ILE A 162 -9.35 -2.81 13.15
N ILE A 163 -10.32 -2.81 12.24
CA ILE A 163 -10.50 -3.79 11.16
C ILE A 163 -9.21 -4.06 10.37
N THR A 164 -8.25 -3.14 10.30
CA THR A 164 -6.91 -3.44 9.76
C THR A 164 -5.83 -2.45 10.19
N ARG A 165 -4.80 -2.93 10.88
CA ARG A 165 -3.54 -2.19 11.06
C ARG A 165 -2.52 -2.65 10.02
N TYR A 166 -2.00 -1.71 9.24
CA TYR A 166 -1.10 -1.97 8.12
C TYR A 166 0.24 -1.25 8.32
N ASP A 167 1.25 -1.96 8.82
CA ASP A 167 2.58 -1.40 9.05
C ASP A 167 3.38 -1.35 7.75
N VAL A 168 3.45 -0.15 7.17
CA VAL A 168 4.10 0.09 5.88
C VAL A 168 5.62 0.17 6.00
N ARG A 169 6.18 0.15 7.22
CA ARG A 169 7.63 0.17 7.46
C ARG A 169 8.30 -1.10 6.93
N GLN A 170 7.58 -2.22 6.95
CA GLN A 170 8.06 -3.52 6.45
C GLN A 170 7.87 -3.71 4.94
N ILE A 171 7.22 -2.74 4.29
CA ILE A 171 6.92 -2.78 2.87
C ILE A 171 8.01 -1.99 2.11
N PRO A 172 8.57 -2.54 1.02
CA PRO A 172 9.48 -1.80 0.15
C PRO A 172 8.87 -0.47 -0.30
N LYS A 173 9.62 0.63 -0.24
CA LYS A 173 9.16 1.99 -0.62
C LYS A 173 8.31 2.03 -1.90
N PRO A 174 8.73 1.44 -3.05
CA PRO A 174 7.95 1.52 -4.29
C PRO A 174 6.58 0.81 -4.23
N GLU A 175 6.36 -0.06 -3.24
CA GLU A 175 5.14 -0.86 -3.09
C GLU A 175 4.17 -0.30 -2.06
N ARG A 176 4.63 0.64 -1.21
CA ARG A 176 3.83 1.21 -0.11
C ARG A 176 2.55 1.87 -0.64
N HIS A 177 2.69 2.90 -1.46
CA HIS A 177 1.51 3.65 -1.94
C HIS A 177 0.55 2.77 -2.76
N PRO A 178 1.01 1.95 -3.73
CA PRO A 178 0.12 1.05 -4.45
C PRO A 178 -0.65 0.07 -3.57
N SER A 179 0.01 -0.54 -2.57
CA SER A 179 -0.64 -1.48 -1.65
C SER A 179 -1.65 -0.81 -0.72
N ILE A 180 -1.35 0.40 -0.23
CA ILE A 180 -2.28 1.20 0.58
C ILE A 180 -3.51 1.61 -0.24
N HIS A 181 -3.32 2.09 -1.48
CA HIS A 181 -4.43 2.44 -2.37
C HIS A 181 -5.30 1.24 -2.72
N HIS A 182 -4.66 0.10 -3.00
CA HIS A 182 -5.37 -1.15 -3.22
C HIS A 182 -6.23 -1.48 -2.00
N ARG A 183 -5.65 -1.50 -0.80
CA ARG A 183 -6.41 -1.77 0.44
C ARG A 183 -7.55 -0.78 0.62
N TYR A 184 -7.28 0.52 0.57
CA TYR A 184 -8.32 1.54 0.75
C TYR A 184 -9.52 1.38 -0.19
N GLY A 185 -9.27 1.00 -1.46
CA GLY A 185 -10.34 0.74 -2.42
C GLY A 185 -11.29 -0.40 -2.03
N MET A 186 -10.81 -1.33 -1.20
CA MET A 186 -11.51 -2.54 -0.77
C MET A 186 -12.28 -2.35 0.54
N ILE A 187 -12.07 -1.22 1.22
CA ILE A 187 -12.75 -0.90 2.47
C ILE A 187 -14.20 -0.46 2.15
N PRO A 188 -15.21 -1.00 2.86
CA PRO A 188 -16.57 -0.51 2.82
C PRO A 188 -16.68 0.96 3.23
N GLU A 189 -17.73 1.64 2.77
CA GLU A 189 -18.02 3.00 3.21
C GLU A 189 -18.37 3.04 4.71
N GLY A 190 -17.86 4.05 5.41
CA GLY A 190 -18.00 4.18 6.87
C GLY A 190 -16.95 3.42 7.67
N GLU A 191 -16.16 2.54 7.03
CA GLU A 191 -15.06 1.82 7.68
C GLU A 191 -13.72 2.56 7.55
N ALA A 192 -12.74 2.13 8.36
CA ALA A 192 -11.42 2.74 8.41
C ALA A 192 -10.30 1.70 8.39
N MET A 193 -9.16 2.09 7.81
CA MET A 193 -7.88 1.39 7.99
C MET A 193 -6.91 2.25 8.80
N GLU A 194 -5.98 1.60 9.49
CA GLU A 194 -4.84 2.26 10.10
C GLU A 194 -3.56 1.90 9.35
N ILE A 195 -2.75 2.89 8.98
CA ILE A 195 -1.39 2.69 8.48
C ILE A 195 -0.38 3.10 9.55
N VAL A 196 0.73 2.36 9.67
CA VAL A 196 1.87 2.74 10.52
C VAL A 196 3.07 3.04 9.64
N ALA A 197 3.56 4.28 9.69
CA ALA A 197 4.67 4.79 8.90
C ALA A 197 5.83 5.26 9.81
N PRO A 198 7.07 5.38 9.31
CA PRO A 198 8.19 5.85 10.12
C PRO A 198 8.13 7.37 10.43
N HIS A 199 7.38 8.12 9.64
CA HIS A 199 7.12 9.56 9.80
C HIS A 199 5.71 9.88 9.27
N GLU A 200 5.28 11.14 9.37
CA GLU A 200 4.02 11.59 8.81
C GLU A 200 4.04 11.40 7.27
N PRO A 201 3.15 10.58 6.67
CA PRO A 201 3.20 10.30 5.24
C PRO A 201 2.44 11.37 4.45
N ARG A 202 3.04 12.57 4.36
CA ARG A 202 2.46 13.73 3.67
C ARG A 202 2.24 13.50 2.17
N PRO A 203 3.15 12.84 1.41
CA PRO A 203 2.95 12.60 -0.02
C PRO A 203 1.77 11.68 -0.28
N LEU A 204 1.66 10.61 0.51
CA LEU A 204 0.51 9.72 0.48
C LEU A 204 -0.80 10.48 0.76
N LYS A 205 -0.83 11.38 1.75
CA LYS A 205 -2.00 12.21 2.01
C LYS A 205 -2.37 13.08 0.80
N GLN A 206 -1.38 13.68 0.12
CA GLN A 206 -1.61 14.46 -1.08
C GLN A 206 -2.11 13.60 -2.24
N GLU A 207 -1.60 12.39 -2.42
CA GLU A 207 -2.09 11.42 -3.41
C GLU A 207 -3.54 11.03 -3.13
N PHE A 208 -3.88 10.78 -1.86
CA PHE A 208 -5.25 10.52 -1.44
C PHE A 208 -6.18 11.69 -1.75
N GLN A 209 -5.78 12.94 -1.44
CA GLN A 209 -6.57 14.13 -1.75
C GLN A 209 -6.78 14.29 -3.27
N GLN A 210 -5.75 14.04 -4.08
CA GLN A 210 -5.85 14.14 -5.54
C GLN A 210 -6.77 13.06 -6.13
N ARG A 211 -6.74 11.86 -5.58
CA ARG A 211 -7.45 10.69 -6.13
C ARG A 211 -8.88 10.55 -5.63
N TYR A 212 -9.12 10.85 -4.35
CA TYR A 212 -10.39 10.60 -3.68
C TYR A 212 -11.08 11.88 -3.20
N GLY A 213 -10.46 13.06 -3.35
CA GLY A 213 -11.05 14.34 -2.96
C GLY A 213 -11.44 14.33 -1.48
N ASP A 214 -12.68 14.67 -1.18
CA ASP A 214 -13.21 14.70 0.19
C ASP A 214 -13.91 13.39 0.61
N ALA A 215 -13.75 12.29 -0.14
CA ALA A 215 -14.35 10.99 0.17
C ALA A 215 -13.67 10.23 1.33
N PHE A 216 -12.73 10.87 2.04
CA PHE A 216 -12.02 10.27 3.16
C PHE A 216 -11.78 11.26 4.29
N GLU A 217 -11.52 10.72 5.47
CA GLU A 217 -10.99 11.45 6.61
C GLU A 217 -9.58 10.94 6.94
N TRP A 218 -8.68 11.87 7.25
CA TRP A 218 -7.30 11.59 7.61
C TRP A 218 -7.02 12.04 9.03
N GLN A 219 -6.80 11.08 9.93
CA GLN A 219 -6.55 11.35 11.34
C GLN A 219 -5.23 10.72 11.77
N ILE A 220 -4.30 11.52 12.32
CA ILE A 220 -3.13 10.99 13.01
C ILE A 220 -3.60 10.51 14.39
N VAL A 221 -3.56 9.21 14.63
CA VAL A 221 -4.01 8.60 15.90
C VAL A 221 -2.87 8.43 16.89
N GLU A 222 -1.63 8.28 16.40
CA GLU A 222 -0.43 8.12 17.22
C GLU A 222 0.75 8.80 16.53
N GLN A 223 1.57 9.52 17.29
CA GLN A 223 2.77 10.19 16.78
C GLN A 223 3.93 10.02 17.78
N GLU A 224 4.82 9.11 17.45
CA GLU A 224 6.08 8.86 18.13
C GLU A 224 7.25 9.00 17.14
N PRO A 225 8.47 9.31 17.60
CA PRO A 225 9.65 9.32 16.74
C PRO A 225 9.84 7.95 16.06
N GLY A 226 9.83 7.91 14.73
CA GLY A 226 9.97 6.66 13.96
C GLY A 226 8.70 5.81 13.87
N ARG A 227 7.57 6.30 14.38
CA ARG A 227 6.28 5.59 14.38
C ARG A 227 5.10 6.55 14.41
N VAL A 228 4.47 6.73 13.26
CA VAL A 228 3.27 7.54 13.10
C VAL A 228 2.16 6.64 12.61
N ALA A 229 1.08 6.54 13.37
CA ALA A 229 -0.11 5.82 12.97
C ALA A 229 -1.18 6.80 12.45
N VAL A 230 -1.70 6.51 11.26
CA VAL A 230 -2.73 7.30 10.60
C VAL A 230 -3.94 6.42 10.37
N ARG A 231 -5.09 6.87 10.85
CA ARG A 231 -6.40 6.31 10.51
C ARG A 231 -6.97 7.02 9.29
N ILE A 232 -7.33 6.23 8.29
CA ILE A 232 -7.96 6.67 7.04
C ILE A 232 -9.36 6.08 7.02
N THR A 233 -10.37 6.93 7.21
CA THR A 233 -11.79 6.52 7.19
C THR A 233 -12.38 6.84 5.83
N LYS A 234 -13.04 5.87 5.20
CA LYS A 234 -13.78 6.09 3.96
C LYS A 234 -15.15 6.67 4.30
N ARG A 235 -15.47 7.86 3.79
CA ARG A 235 -16.79 8.47 4.03
C ARG A 235 -17.85 7.72 3.24
N ALA A 236 -19.04 7.59 3.81
CA ALA A 236 -20.22 7.19 3.06
C ALA A 236 -20.67 8.38 2.21
N ASP A 237 -20.97 8.14 0.95
CA ASP A 237 -21.63 9.14 0.12
C ASP A 237 -23.00 9.42 0.76
N VAL A 238 -23.14 10.59 1.37
CA VAL A 238 -24.46 11.13 1.68
C VAL A 238 -25.00 11.57 0.33
N ASP A 239 -26.07 10.95 -0.16
CA ASP A 239 -26.73 11.33 -1.42
C ASP A 239 -26.95 12.87 -1.45
N ASP A 240 -26.04 13.59 -2.12
CA ASP A 240 -26.08 15.04 -2.29
C ASP A 240 -27.03 15.35 -3.47
N GLU A 241 -28.34 15.27 -3.22
CA GLU A 241 -29.32 16.10 -3.92
C GLU A 241 -29.05 17.57 -3.54
N ASP A 242 -28.04 18.23 -4.14
CA ASP A 242 -27.97 19.70 -4.34
C ASP A 242 -26.54 20.17 -4.73
N ALA A 243 -26.05 19.76 -5.90
CA ALA A 243 -24.84 20.37 -6.49
C ALA A 243 -24.92 20.55 -8.02
N GLU A 244 -26.08 21.01 -8.52
CA GLU A 244 -26.24 21.51 -9.89
C GLU A 244 -26.71 22.98 -9.84
N ALA A 245 -25.81 23.88 -9.44
CA ALA A 245 -25.88 25.30 -9.79
C ALA A 245 -24.55 25.98 -9.45
N ASN A 246 -23.64 26.06 -10.42
CA ASN A 246 -23.22 27.35 -10.98
C ASN A 246 -22.06 27.12 -11.97
N SER A 247 -22.41 26.87 -13.23
CA SER A 247 -21.48 27.07 -14.34
C SER A 247 -21.58 28.51 -14.85
N CYS A 248 -20.44 29.04 -15.31
CA CYS A 248 -20.28 30.11 -16.30
C CYS A 248 -20.38 31.58 -15.86
N ALA A 249 -19.22 32.24 -15.78
CA ALA A 249 -18.88 33.53 -16.42
C ALA A 249 -17.43 33.88 -16.02
N GLY A 250 -16.51 34.36 -16.87
CA GLY A 250 -16.58 34.79 -18.26
C GLY A 250 -15.17 35.12 -18.76
N GLU A 251 -15.08 35.27 -20.08
CA GLU A 251 -13.91 35.48 -20.93
C GLU A 251 -13.21 36.86 -20.80
N ASP A 252 -11.94 36.86 -21.22
CA ASP A 252 -11.17 37.86 -21.99
C ASP A 252 -11.19 39.36 -21.66
N ALA A 253 -9.97 39.92 -21.50
CA ALA A 253 -9.57 41.18 -22.16
C ALA A 253 -8.05 41.43 -22.14
N HIS A 254 -7.50 41.60 -23.36
CA HIS A 254 -6.23 42.24 -23.72
C HIS A 254 -6.05 43.67 -23.17
N HIS A 255 -4.82 44.13 -22.90
CA HIS A 255 -4.28 45.39 -23.43
C HIS A 255 -2.74 45.54 -23.25
N ASP A 256 -2.17 46.35 -24.15
CA ASP A 256 -0.80 46.52 -24.60
C ASP A 256 0.13 47.41 -23.74
N GLY A 257 1.45 47.38 -24.02
CA GLY A 257 2.26 48.62 -23.99
C GLY A 257 3.79 48.55 -23.74
N HIS A 258 4.58 48.48 -24.83
CA HIS A 258 5.86 49.20 -25.10
C HIS A 258 7.11 49.01 -24.20
N THR A 259 8.21 48.36 -24.65
CA THR A 259 9.37 48.77 -25.50
C THR A 259 10.51 49.61 -24.88
N HIS A 260 11.73 49.04 -25.03
CA HIS A 260 13.10 49.59 -25.20
C HIS A 260 13.75 50.49 -24.13
N HIS A 261 14.91 50.03 -23.59
CA HIS A 261 16.20 50.68 -23.86
C HIS A 261 17.42 49.81 -23.50
N ALA A 262 18.44 49.89 -24.35
CA ALA A 262 19.78 49.30 -24.20
C ALA A 262 20.79 50.28 -23.56
N GLY A 263 21.84 49.70 -22.96
CA GLY A 263 23.21 50.22 -22.99
C GLY A 263 23.79 50.78 -21.69
N GLY A 264 24.92 50.24 -21.24
CA GLY A 264 25.80 50.87 -20.24
C GLY A 264 26.77 49.92 -19.55
N GLU A 265 27.89 49.61 -20.21
CA GLU A 265 29.13 49.08 -19.59
C GLU A 265 29.68 50.03 -18.52
N LEU A 266 30.37 49.52 -17.51
CA LEU A 266 31.67 50.05 -17.02
C LEU A 266 32.31 49.10 -15.99
N ASP A 267 33.62 48.89 -16.20
CA ASP A 267 34.59 48.12 -15.44
C ASP A 267 34.72 48.43 -13.95
N GLY A 268 35.21 47.46 -13.18
CA GLY A 268 35.72 47.65 -11.83
C GLY A 268 36.26 46.36 -11.21
N ASP A 269 37.54 46.08 -11.47
CA ASP A 269 38.33 45.03 -10.83
C ASP A 269 38.29 45.09 -9.29
N GLY A 270 38.19 43.92 -8.66
CA GLY A 270 38.22 43.74 -7.22
C GLY A 270 38.44 42.28 -6.84
N GLU A 271 39.68 41.82 -7.02
CA GLU A 271 40.22 40.56 -6.50
C GLU A 271 40.08 40.46 -4.97
N ALA A 272 39.90 39.22 -4.49
CA ALA A 272 40.01 38.72 -3.11
C ALA A 272 38.72 38.72 -2.26
N ALA A 273 38.10 37.55 -2.12
CA ALA A 273 38.50 36.61 -1.07
C ALA A 273 37.66 35.34 -1.14
N SER A 274 38.34 34.22 -1.34
CA SER A 274 37.89 32.87 -1.02
C SER A 274 37.16 32.84 0.33
N ARG A 275 35.91 32.39 0.32
CA ARG A 275 35.22 31.92 1.53
C ARG A 275 35.01 30.43 1.32
N THR A 276 35.78 29.69 2.11
CA THR A 276 35.69 28.26 2.37
C THR A 276 34.24 27.80 2.52
N ASP A 277 33.88 26.79 1.72
CA ASP A 277 32.84 25.82 2.04
C ASP A 277 32.97 25.42 3.52
N GLU A 278 31.89 25.61 4.28
CA GLU A 278 31.69 24.89 5.52
C GLU A 278 31.30 23.47 5.11
N ASP A 279 32.33 22.65 4.85
CA ASP A 279 32.18 21.22 4.59
C ASP A 279 31.60 20.57 5.85
N LEU A 280 30.34 20.15 5.74
CA LEU A 280 29.84 19.03 6.53
C LEU A 280 30.77 17.84 6.22
N ASP A 281 31.33 17.20 7.25
CA ASP A 281 32.13 15.97 7.12
C ASP A 281 31.23 14.81 6.68
N VAL A 282 30.73 14.87 5.45
CA VAL A 282 29.83 13.88 4.84
C VAL A 282 30.62 13.17 3.75
N GLU A 283 30.69 11.84 3.85
CA GLU A 283 31.39 11.04 2.86
C GLU A 283 30.56 10.99 1.58
N VAL A 284 31.07 11.63 0.51
CA VAL A 284 30.45 11.56 -0.81
C VAL A 284 30.80 10.22 -1.45
N SER A 285 29.86 9.29 -1.44
CA SER A 285 30.05 7.92 -1.92
C SER A 285 30.06 7.82 -3.45
N GLN A 286 29.27 8.64 -4.15
CA GLN A 286 29.19 8.64 -5.62
C GLN A 286 28.58 9.92 -6.23
N GLU A 287 28.79 10.13 -7.54
CA GLU A 287 28.07 11.11 -8.37
C GLU A 287 27.08 10.36 -9.28
N LEU A 288 25.79 10.70 -9.20
CA LEU A 288 24.70 10.10 -9.95
C LEU A 288 24.15 11.10 -10.98
N ASP A 289 24.56 10.93 -12.25
CA ASP A 289 24.05 11.70 -13.38
C ASP A 289 22.81 11.01 -13.99
N VAL A 290 21.67 11.68 -13.89
CA VAL A 290 20.38 11.12 -14.32
C VAL A 290 19.87 11.69 -15.66
N ARG A 291 20.60 12.60 -16.29
CA ARG A 291 20.14 13.36 -17.47
C ARG A 291 19.82 12.47 -18.67
N GLU A 292 20.54 11.37 -18.83
CA GLU A 292 20.38 10.43 -19.96
C GLU A 292 19.22 9.42 -19.77
N TYR A 293 18.59 9.36 -18.60
CA TYR A 293 17.53 8.39 -18.32
C TYR A 293 16.12 8.97 -18.56
N PRO A 294 15.12 8.15 -18.93
CA PRO A 294 13.72 8.56 -18.91
C PRO A 294 13.23 8.89 -17.49
N PRO A 295 12.25 9.80 -17.30
CA PRO A 295 11.81 10.26 -15.97
C PRO A 295 11.52 9.15 -14.95
N ALA A 296 10.81 8.09 -15.35
CA ALA A 296 10.50 6.97 -14.47
C ALA A 296 11.76 6.23 -13.96
N ARG A 297 12.77 6.06 -14.82
CA ARG A 297 14.05 5.43 -14.46
C ARG A 297 14.92 6.35 -13.61
N ARG A 298 14.86 7.67 -13.81
CA ARG A 298 15.57 8.64 -12.97
C ARG A 298 15.15 8.49 -11.51
N HIS A 299 13.84 8.52 -11.24
CA HIS A 299 13.31 8.38 -9.89
C HIS A 299 13.77 7.08 -9.23
N GLU A 300 13.60 5.95 -9.90
CA GLU A 300 14.03 4.64 -9.39
C GLU A 300 15.50 4.63 -8.96
N LEU A 301 16.41 5.14 -9.80
CA LEU A 301 17.85 5.19 -9.49
C LEU A 301 18.18 6.13 -8.33
N ILE A 302 17.52 7.28 -8.25
CA ILE A 302 17.77 8.29 -7.21
C ILE A 302 17.34 7.77 -5.85
N PHE A 303 16.15 7.14 -5.76
CA PHE A 303 15.67 6.55 -4.52
C PHE A 303 16.49 5.34 -4.11
N GLN A 304 16.88 4.48 -5.05
CA GLN A 304 17.77 3.36 -4.78
C GLN A 304 19.12 3.85 -4.23
N ALA A 305 19.74 4.84 -4.87
CA ALA A 305 21.01 5.40 -4.43
C ALA A 305 20.92 6.00 -3.03
N TYR A 306 19.79 6.60 -2.66
CA TYR A 306 19.55 7.12 -1.32
C TYR A 306 19.29 6.01 -0.29
N ASP A 307 18.54 4.99 -0.65
CA ASP A 307 18.25 3.85 0.22
C ASP A 307 19.53 3.09 0.60
N ASP A 308 20.45 2.95 -0.35
CA ASP A 308 21.75 2.29 -0.17
C ASP A 308 22.73 3.08 0.72
N LEU A 309 22.48 4.36 1.01
CA LEU A 309 23.37 5.17 1.87
C LEU A 309 23.34 4.71 3.33
N GLU A 310 24.52 4.63 3.95
CA GLU A 310 24.67 4.57 5.40
C GLU A 310 24.53 5.98 6.04
N ARG A 311 24.40 6.02 7.37
CA ARG A 311 24.39 7.31 8.09
C ARG A 311 25.76 7.97 8.00
N GLY A 312 25.79 9.24 7.61
CA GLY A 312 27.00 10.02 7.35
C GLY A 312 27.42 10.03 5.88
N GLU A 313 26.72 9.27 5.02
CA GLU A 313 26.99 9.24 3.58
C GLU A 313 26.06 10.15 2.78
N ALA A 314 26.53 10.59 1.62
CA ALA A 314 25.76 11.30 0.62
C ALA A 314 26.21 10.94 -0.79
N PHE A 315 25.37 11.23 -1.78
CA PHE A 315 25.75 11.25 -3.19
C PHE A 315 25.44 12.62 -3.81
N VAL A 316 26.09 12.91 -4.94
CA VAL A 316 25.80 14.11 -5.74
C VAL A 316 24.87 13.75 -6.88
N LEU A 317 23.64 14.26 -6.85
CA LEU A 317 22.67 14.19 -7.96
C LEU A 317 23.00 15.24 -9.01
N VAL A 318 23.12 14.84 -10.28
CA VAL A 318 23.23 15.74 -11.44
C VAL A 318 21.97 15.65 -12.29
N ASN A 319 21.21 16.75 -12.40
CA ASN A 319 19.94 16.81 -13.14
C ASN A 319 19.92 17.94 -14.18
N ASP A 320 19.12 17.79 -15.24
CA ASP A 320 18.99 18.75 -16.36
C ASP A 320 18.01 19.91 -16.07
N HIS A 321 17.18 19.75 -15.03
CA HIS A 321 16.25 20.75 -14.53
C HIS A 321 16.31 20.83 -13.00
N ASP A 322 15.71 21.86 -12.42
CA ASP A 322 15.64 22.02 -10.96
C ASP A 322 14.86 20.83 -10.35
N PRO A 323 15.50 19.99 -9.53
CA PRO A 323 14.87 18.84 -8.89
C PRO A 323 14.01 19.22 -7.67
N LYS A 324 13.44 20.44 -7.62
CA LYS A 324 12.51 20.88 -6.57
C LYS A 324 11.37 19.89 -6.28
N PRO A 325 10.71 19.22 -7.26
CA PRO A 325 9.73 18.19 -6.96
C PRO A 325 10.32 17.01 -6.17
N LEU A 326 11.54 16.59 -6.50
CA LEU A 326 12.25 15.53 -5.76
C LEU A 326 12.63 15.97 -4.35
N TYR A 327 13.07 17.22 -4.17
CA TYR A 327 13.28 17.77 -2.83
C TYR A 327 12.02 17.65 -1.97
N HIS A 328 10.87 18.09 -2.50
CA HIS A 328 9.60 18.00 -1.78
C HIS A 328 9.20 16.56 -1.48
N GLN A 329 9.47 15.63 -2.41
CA GLN A 329 9.21 14.22 -2.20
C GLN A 329 10.10 13.65 -1.07
N PHE A 330 11.42 13.82 -1.15
CA PHE A 330 12.33 13.37 -0.10
C PHE A 330 12.06 14.04 1.26
N SER A 331 11.82 15.35 1.28
CA SER A 331 11.45 16.10 2.48
C SER A 331 10.21 15.54 3.19
N ALA A 332 9.35 14.85 2.45
CA ALA A 332 8.07 14.38 2.91
C ALA A 332 8.02 12.86 3.12
N GLU A 333 8.91 12.10 2.45
CA GLU A 333 9.09 10.66 2.58
C GLU A 333 10.27 10.23 3.46
N GLU A 334 11.21 11.13 3.74
CA GLU A 334 12.38 10.78 4.54
C GLU A 334 12.31 11.36 5.95
N GLY A 335 12.94 10.64 6.87
CA GLY A 335 13.02 11.01 8.27
C GLY A 335 13.93 12.22 8.52
N PRO A 336 14.11 12.61 9.80
CA PRO A 336 14.91 13.77 10.20
C PRO A 336 16.40 13.66 9.85
N GLU A 337 16.88 12.49 9.41
CA GLU A 337 18.24 12.27 8.93
C GLU A 337 18.45 12.74 7.48
N PHE A 338 17.39 13.06 6.74
CA PHE A 338 17.51 13.54 5.36
C PHE A 338 18.24 14.87 5.26
N HIS A 339 19.19 14.93 4.33
CA HIS A 339 19.95 16.12 3.98
C HIS A 339 19.83 16.44 2.50
N TRP A 340 19.66 17.73 2.20
CA TRP A 340 19.60 18.27 0.85
C TRP A 340 20.34 19.59 0.79
N GLN A 341 21.33 19.67 -0.10
CA GLN A 341 22.12 20.88 -0.30
C GLN A 341 22.43 21.07 -1.79
N TYR A 342 22.05 22.23 -2.33
CA TYR A 342 22.46 22.60 -3.68
C TYR A 342 23.95 22.95 -3.70
N ARG A 343 24.69 22.31 -4.60
CA ARG A 343 26.08 22.64 -4.91
C ARG A 343 26.19 23.49 -6.17
N GLN A 344 25.27 23.34 -7.13
CA GLN A 344 25.21 24.14 -8.35
C GLN A 344 23.75 24.29 -8.81
N LYS A 345 23.37 25.51 -9.23
CA LYS A 345 22.03 25.86 -9.75
C LYS A 345 22.18 26.62 -11.07
N GLU A 346 22.58 25.94 -12.12
CA GLU A 346 22.73 26.55 -13.44
C GLU A 346 21.70 25.96 -14.42
N PRO A 347 21.11 26.77 -15.33
CA PRO A 347 20.20 26.26 -16.34
C PRO A 347 20.84 25.13 -17.17
N GLY A 348 20.29 23.91 -17.08
CA GLY A 348 20.78 22.72 -17.77
C GLY A 348 21.74 21.85 -16.95
N GLU A 349 22.22 22.31 -15.80
CA GLU A 349 23.03 21.51 -14.87
C GLU A 349 22.78 21.92 -13.41
N PHE A 350 22.05 21.06 -12.70
CA PHE A 350 21.80 21.19 -11.27
C PHE A 350 22.58 20.10 -10.55
N ARG A 351 23.40 20.49 -9.57
CA ARG A 351 24.12 19.55 -8.69
C ARG A 351 23.59 19.68 -7.27
N VAL A 352 23.14 18.56 -6.71
CA VAL A 352 22.56 18.52 -5.36
C VAL A 352 23.24 17.41 -4.57
N LEU A 353 23.76 17.75 -3.40
CA LEU A 353 24.18 16.77 -2.40
C LEU A 353 22.95 16.25 -1.67
N VAL A 354 22.75 14.93 -1.70
CA VAL A 354 21.62 14.24 -1.06
C VAL A 354 22.19 13.17 -0.12
N GLY A 355 21.83 13.19 1.17
CA GLY A 355 22.48 12.31 2.16
C GLY A 355 21.68 12.05 3.44
N LYS A 356 22.25 11.21 4.32
CA LYS A 356 21.71 10.89 5.65
C LYS A 356 22.62 11.46 6.75
N VAL A 357 22.35 12.65 7.29
CA VAL A 357 23.22 13.35 8.27
C VAL A 357 22.58 13.48 9.65
N GLU A 358 23.40 13.58 10.70
CA GLU A 358 22.89 13.80 12.06
C GLU A 358 22.27 15.19 12.22
N PRO A 359 21.21 15.34 13.04
CA PRO A 359 20.50 16.61 13.23
C PRO A 359 21.34 17.71 13.92
N LYS A 360 22.56 17.42 14.38
CA LYS A 360 23.47 18.42 14.97
C LYS A 360 24.13 19.34 13.93
N ASP A 361 24.14 18.93 12.67
CA ASP A 361 24.81 19.67 11.60
C ASP A 361 23.82 20.31 10.59
N GLN A 362 22.54 20.43 10.98
CA GLN A 362 21.47 20.95 10.14
C GLN A 362 21.30 22.49 10.18
N GLU A 363 22.27 23.24 10.68
CA GLU A 363 22.22 24.70 10.54
C GLU A 363 22.40 25.07 9.06
N ALA A 364 21.29 25.47 8.43
CA ALA A 364 21.13 25.91 7.04
C ALA A 364 20.94 24.81 5.97
N SER A 365 19.95 23.92 6.14
CA SER A 365 19.22 23.44 4.94
C SER A 365 18.49 24.65 4.35
N SER A 366 19.02 25.17 3.24
CA SER A 366 18.37 26.24 2.49
C SER A 366 17.16 25.65 1.78
N ASP A 367 15.98 25.89 2.33
CA ASP A 367 14.71 25.77 1.60
C ASP A 367 14.92 26.47 0.23
N PRO A 368 14.61 25.84 -0.92
CA PRO A 368 14.68 26.50 -2.21
C PRO A 368 13.70 27.68 -2.20
N ALA A 369 14.20 28.84 -1.78
CA ALA A 369 13.45 30.07 -1.62
C ALA A 369 12.55 30.26 -2.83
N GLU A 370 11.25 30.43 -2.59
CA GLU A 370 10.39 31.04 -3.57
C GLU A 370 10.96 32.43 -3.85
N GLU A 371 11.70 32.58 -4.96
CA GLU A 371 11.98 33.89 -5.51
C GLU A 371 10.64 34.47 -5.97
N GLY A 372 9.94 35.09 -5.02
CA GLY A 372 8.84 35.98 -5.27
C GLY A 372 9.36 37.07 -6.20
N THR A 373 8.87 37.09 -7.42
CA THR A 373 9.04 38.22 -8.33
C THR A 373 8.29 39.39 -7.70
N PRO A 374 8.94 40.51 -7.31
CA PRO A 374 8.21 41.66 -6.83
C PRO A 374 7.70 42.46 -8.05
N PHE A 375 6.38 42.58 -8.11
CA PHE A 375 5.52 43.41 -8.97
C PHE A 375 5.30 43.00 -10.43
#